data_AF-A0A2J7XDK3-F1
#
_entry.id   AF-A0A2J7XDK3-F1
#
_cell.length_a   1.000
_cell.length_b   1.000
_cell.length_c   1.000
_cell.angle_alpha   90.00
_cell.angle_beta   90.00
_cell.angle_gamma   90.00
#
_symmetry.space_group_name_H-M   'P 1'
#
loop_
_entity.id
_entity.type
_entity.pdbx_description
1 polymer ?
#
loop_
_entity_poly.entity_id
_entity_poly.type
_entity_poly.pdbx_seq_one_letter_code
_entity_poly.pdbx_strand_id
1 'polypeptide(L)' 'AVNESRRRLGVDSVDLMQYYWQDYGVNRYVDGALYLADAASAGLIRHVGTTNFDVPRMEAMTQAGVRIVSNQ' A
#
# COMPACT_ATOMS: atom_id res chain seq x y z
N ALA A 1 10.53 1.10 4.19
CA ALA A 1 10.15 0.03 3.24
C ALA A 1 10.24 0.52 1.78
N VAL A 2 9.43 1.51 1.37
CA VAL A 2 9.38 2.01 -0.03
C VAL A 2 10.77 2.39 -0.59
N ASN A 3 11.53 3.23 0.11
CA ASN A 3 12.86 3.65 -0.35
C ASN A 3 13.86 2.49 -0.47
N GLU A 4 13.76 1.51 0.44
CA GLU A 4 14.63 0.33 0.38
C GLU A 4 14.29 -0.56 -0.82
N SER A 5 13.00 -0.75 -1.12
CA SER A 5 12.55 -1.46 -2.32
C SER A 5 13.04 -0.78 -3.60
N ARG A 6 12.86 0.54 -3.71
CA ARG A 6 13.36 1.36 -4.84
C ARG A 6 14.86 1.19 -5.03
N ARG A 7 15.63 1.32 -3.94
CA ARG A 7 17.09 1.16 -3.94
C ARG A 7 17.53 -0.23 -4.40
N ARG A 8 16.87 -1.29 -3.92
CA ARG A 8 17.20 -2.68 -4.30
C ARG A 8 16.84 -3.01 -5.74
N LEU A 9 15.74 -2.45 -6.24
CA LEU A 9 15.30 -2.61 -7.62
C LEU A 9 16.07 -1.71 -8.60
N GLY A 10 16.79 -0.71 -8.10
CA GLY A 10 17.53 0.25 -8.93
C GLY A 10 16.61 1.16 -9.74
N VAL A 11 15.43 1.48 -9.20
CA VAL A 11 14.41 2.30 -9.88
C VAL A 11 14.06 3.53 -9.07
N ASP A 12 13.75 4.62 -9.78
CA ASP A 12 13.29 5.86 -9.16
C ASP A 12 11.86 5.74 -8.64
N SER A 13 11.03 4.85 -9.21
CA SER A 13 9.65 4.62 -8.77
C SER A 13 9.26 3.17 -8.98
N VAL A 14 8.52 2.59 -8.04
CA VAL A 14 7.95 1.24 -8.19
C VAL A 14 6.56 1.35 -8.81
N ASP A 15 6.29 0.65 -9.92
CA ASP A 15 5.00 0.78 -10.60
C ASP A 15 3.82 0.30 -9.74
N LEU A 16 3.97 -0.83 -9.02
CA LEU A 16 2.95 -1.35 -8.12
C LEU A 16 3.59 -1.87 -6.84
N MET A 17 3.20 -1.30 -5.69
CA MET A 17 3.60 -1.79 -4.38
C MET A 17 2.47 -2.62 -3.76
N GLN A 18 2.70 -3.91 -3.56
CA GLN A 18 1.75 -4.79 -2.88
C GLN A 18 1.87 -4.66 -1.37
N TYR A 19 0.74 -4.36 -0.73
CA TYR A 19 0.64 -4.22 0.72
C TYR A 19 0.20 -5.52 1.38
N TYR A 20 1.05 -6.04 2.25
CA TYR A 20 0.80 -7.23 3.04
C TYR A 20 0.66 -6.86 4.52
N TRP A 21 -0.33 -7.46 5.17
CA TRP A 21 -0.55 -7.34 6.61
C TRP A 21 -1.12 -8.65 7.16
N GLN A 22 -0.68 -9.05 8.35
CA GLN A 22 -1.04 -10.36 8.93
C GLN A 22 -1.82 -10.27 10.25
N ASP A 23 -1.73 -9.14 10.97
CA ASP A 23 -2.33 -9.01 12.30
C ASP A 23 -3.49 -8.02 12.31
N TYR A 24 -4.69 -8.51 12.04
CA TYR A 24 -5.90 -7.69 12.07
C TYR A 24 -6.39 -7.33 13.48
N GLY A 25 -5.80 -7.91 14.53
CA GLY A 25 -6.02 -7.44 15.90
C GLY A 25 -5.43 -6.05 16.13
N VAL A 26 -4.46 -5.66 15.29
CA VAL A 26 -3.86 -4.34 15.26
C VAL A 26 -4.44 -3.55 14.08
N ASN A 27 -5.34 -2.61 14.38
CA ASN A 27 -6.05 -1.79 13.39
C ASN A 27 -5.16 -0.70 12.75
N ARG A 28 -3.85 -0.96 12.60
CA ARG A 28 -2.87 -0.05 11.97
C ARG A 28 -2.63 -0.36 10.50
N TYR A 29 -3.36 -1.34 9.95
CA TYR A 29 -3.24 -1.64 8.53
C TYR A 29 -3.70 -0.45 7.67
N VAL A 30 -4.69 0.33 8.14
CA VAL A 30 -5.15 1.55 7.46
C VAL A 30 -4.05 2.62 7.45
N ASP A 31 -3.36 2.85 8.58
CA ASP A 31 -2.22 3.78 8.66
C ASP A 31 -1.12 3.40 7.65
N GLY A 32 -0.80 2.10 7.56
CA GLY A 32 0.19 1.61 6.60
C GLY A 32 -0.24 1.80 5.14
N ALA A 33 -1.52 1.65 4.84
CA ALA A 33 -2.07 1.90 3.51
C ALA A 33 -2.06 3.40 3.16
N LEU A 34 -2.37 4.27 4.12
CA LEU A 34 -2.26 5.73 3.96
C LEU A 34 -0.81 6.17 3.72
N TYR A 35 0.15 5.59 4.43
CA TYR A 35 1.57 5.83 4.15
C TYR A 35 1.96 5.46 2.71
N LEU A 36 1.42 4.38 2.16
CA LEU A 36 1.65 4.02 0.75
C LEU A 36 0.96 4.99 -0.20
N ALA A 37 -0.22 5.52 0.14
CA ALA A 37 -0.90 6.55 -0.64
C ALA A 37 -0.09 7.87 -0.66
N ASP A 38 0.51 8.27 0.46
CA ASP A 38 1.41 9.43 0.52
C ASP A 38 2.66 9.20 -0.33
N ALA A 39 3.24 7.99 -0.27
CA ALA A 39 4.37 7.61 -1.11
C ALA A 39 4.01 7.64 -2.61
N ALA A 40 2.78 7.25 -2.96
CA ALA A 40 2.28 7.36 -4.33
C ALA A 40 2.11 8.82 -4.77
N SER A 41 1.56 9.66 -3.89
CA SER A 41 1.41 11.10 -4.13
C SER A 41 2.76 11.82 -4.29
N ALA A 42 3.79 11.34 -3.58
CA ALA A 42 5.16 11.82 -3.72
C ALA A 42 5.92 11.22 -4.93
N GLY A 43 5.29 10.36 -5.73
CA GLY A 43 5.89 9.75 -6.92
C GLY A 43 6.88 8.61 -6.66
N LEU A 44 7.03 8.18 -5.41
CA LEU A 44 7.97 7.11 -5.02
C LEU A 44 7.47 5.73 -5.46
N ILE A 45 6.16 5.58 -5.59
CA ILE A 45 5.47 4.45 -6.22
C ILE A 45 4.38 5.00 -7.13
N ARG A 46 3.91 4.25 -8.14
CA ARG A 46 2.79 4.69 -8.99
C ARG A 46 1.43 4.23 -8.46
N HIS A 47 1.36 3.00 -7.95
CA HIS A 47 0.11 2.39 -7.52
C HIS A 47 0.25 1.61 -6.22
N VAL A 48 -0.83 1.58 -5.44
CA VAL A 48 -1.01 0.75 -4.25
C VAL A 48 -1.85 -0.47 -4.63
N GLY A 49 -1.32 -1.66 -4.37
CA GLY A 49 -2.07 -2.91 -4.38
C GLY A 49 -2.08 -3.52 -2.99
N THR A 50 -2.95 -4.49 -2.77
CA THR A 50 -3.02 -5.29 -1.54
C THR A 50 -2.79 -6.76 -1.85
N THR A 51 -2.46 -7.56 -0.84
CA THR A 51 -2.46 -9.02 -0.96
C THR A 51 -3.06 -9.68 0.26
N ASN A 52 -3.93 -10.66 0.03
CA ASN A 52 -4.68 -11.40 1.07
C ASN A 52 -5.58 -10.53 1.97
N PHE A 53 -6.05 -9.38 1.49
CA PHE A 53 -7.02 -8.55 2.20
C PHE A 53 -8.46 -8.96 1.86
N ASP A 54 -9.33 -8.95 2.87
CA ASP A 54 -10.78 -9.16 2.70
C ASP A 54 -11.54 -7.84 2.49
N VAL A 55 -12.82 -7.96 2.12
CA VAL A 55 -13.67 -6.82 1.75
C VAL A 55 -13.77 -5.76 2.85
N PRO A 56 -14.08 -6.07 4.13
CA PRO A 56 -14.21 -5.04 5.16
C PRO A 56 -12.94 -4.20 5.35
N ARG A 57 -11.76 -4.80 5.22
CA ARG A 57 -10.48 -4.10 5.40
C ARG A 57 -10.14 -3.25 4.18
N MET A 58 -10.41 -3.74 2.97
CA MET A 58 -10.29 -2.93 1.76
C MET A 58 -11.26 -1.76 1.75
N GLU A 59 -12.48 -1.94 2.25
CA GLU A 59 -13.45 -0.85 2.42
C GLU A 59 -12.92 0.21 3.38
N ALA A 60 -12.39 -0.19 4.55
CA ALA A 60 -11.79 0.74 5.50
C ALA A 60 -10.65 1.57 4.88
N MET A 61 -9.77 0.93 4.11
CA MET A 61 -8.68 1.62 3.40
C MET A 61 -9.21 2.58 2.32
N THR A 62 -10.21 2.15 1.54
CA THR A 62 -10.80 2.96 0.47
C THR A 62 -11.56 4.17 1.05
N GLN A 63 -12.31 3.98 2.13
CA GLN A 63 -13.00 5.06 2.86
C GLN A 63 -12.03 6.06 3.47
N ALA A 64 -10.83 5.62 3.88
CA ALA A 64 -9.76 6.51 4.34
C ALA A 64 -9.08 7.29 3.19
N GLY A 65 -9.43 7.02 1.92
CA GLY A 65 -8.90 7.73 0.75
C GLY A 65 -7.77 7.01 0.01
N VAL A 66 -7.46 5.75 0.35
CA VAL A 66 -6.43 4.97 -0.35
C VAL A 66 -7.01 4.42 -1.66
N ARG A 67 -6.39 4.78 -2.79
CA ARG A 67 -6.73 4.22 -4.10
C ARG A 67 -6.02 2.88 -4.32
N ILE A 68 -6.72 1.78 -4.04
CA ILE A 68 -6.26 0.42 -4.30
C ILE A 68 -6.58 0.02 -5.75
N VAL A 69 -5.59 -0.48 -6.51
CA VAL A 69 -5.78 -0.86 -7.93
C VAL A 69 -5.81 -2.36 -8.17
N SER A 70 -5.39 -3.17 -7.20
CA SER A 70 -5.36 -4.63 -7.28
C SER A 70 -5.39 -5.27 -5.90
N ASN A 71 -5.92 -6.49 -5.81
CA ASN A 71 -5.77 -7.37 -4.66
C ASN A 71 -5.29 -8.74 -5.16
N GLN A 72 -4.12 -9.23 -4.70
CA GLN A 72 -3.55 -10.53 -5.08
C GLN A 72 -3.80 -11.60 -4.02
#